data_AF-A0A508B3T6-F1
#
_entry.id   AF-A0A508B3T6-F1
#
_cell.length_a   1.000
_cell.length_b   1.000
_cell.length_c   1.000
_cell.angle_alpha   90.00
_cell.angle_beta   90.00
_cell.angle_gamma   90.00
#
_symmetry.space_group_name_H-M   'P 1'
#
loop_
_entity.id
_entity.type
_entity.pdbx_description
1 polymer ?
#
loop_
_entity_poly.entity_id
_entity_poly.type
_entity_poly.pdbx_seq_one_letter_code
_entity_poly.pdbx_strand_id
1 'polypeptide(L)'
;MRRKPVALVLGALIASTACSAPAEGESGAPQPVSQPAPASASPTTSPPANGGETSDATASSATRCGWFENPTPGNAWLSDRDRTWIVGTQGGHQADGDWPAFGDDQWIVTNGSSYGYGCACMSVRADADNGHVLRIDDARALPLSRCRADPALEEPRF
;
A
#
# COMPACT_ATOMS: atom_id res chain seq x y z
N MET A 1 -37.46 -26.41 41.94
CA MET A 1 -38.74 -26.76 41.28
C MET A 1 -39.72 -25.61 41.45
N ARG A 2 -40.05 -24.85 40.39
CA ARG A 2 -41.39 -24.26 40.15
C ARG A 2 -41.51 -23.94 38.66
N ARG A 3 -42.68 -24.28 38.11
CA ARG A 3 -43.01 -24.44 36.70
C ARG A 3 -43.47 -23.11 36.08
N LYS A 4 -43.27 -23.00 34.76
CA LYS A 4 -43.70 -21.94 33.81
C LYS A 4 -45.20 -21.60 33.92
N PRO A 5 -45.62 -20.48 33.29
CA PRO A 5 -46.57 -20.66 32.19
C PRO A 5 -46.08 -20.08 30.86
N VAL A 6 -46.49 -20.79 29.81
CA VAL A 6 -46.44 -20.45 28.39
C VAL A 6 -47.49 -19.38 28.12
N ALA A 7 -47.14 -18.34 27.38
CA ALA A 7 -48.11 -17.51 26.67
C ALA A 7 -47.84 -17.65 25.17
N LEU A 8 -48.84 -18.21 24.48
CA LEU A 8 -48.95 -18.42 23.06
C LEU A 8 -49.80 -17.26 22.50
N VAL A 9 -49.26 -16.46 21.58
CA VAL A 9 -50.04 -15.52 20.74
C VAL A 9 -49.40 -15.59 19.34
N LEU A 10 -49.95 -16.38 18.43
CA LEU A 10 -50.92 -16.00 17.39
C LEU A 10 -50.37 -14.91 16.44
N GLY A 11 -50.12 -15.32 15.20
CA GLY A 11 -49.37 -14.55 14.22
C GLY A 11 -50.10 -13.37 13.58
N ALA A 12 -49.30 -12.62 12.82
CA ALA A 12 -49.74 -11.78 11.73
C ALA A 12 -48.76 -11.96 10.57
N LEU A 13 -49.28 -12.39 9.42
CA LEU A 13 -48.61 -12.28 8.13
C LEU A 13 -48.34 -10.79 7.85
N ILE A 14 -47.12 -10.46 7.45
CA ILE A 14 -46.84 -9.18 6.77
C ILE A 14 -45.90 -9.43 5.60
N ALA A 15 -46.27 -8.77 4.52
CA ALA A 15 -45.90 -9.04 3.15
C ALA A 15 -44.40 -8.90 2.86
N SER A 16 -43.94 -9.73 1.92
CA SER A 16 -42.69 -9.56 1.19
C SER A 16 -42.58 -8.15 0.62
N THR A 17 -41.64 -7.36 1.14
CA THR A 17 -41.24 -6.10 0.51
C THR A 17 -40.05 -6.40 -0.39
N ALA A 18 -40.26 -6.21 -1.69
CA ALA A 18 -39.26 -6.40 -2.71
C ALA A 18 -38.11 -5.40 -2.59
N CYS A 19 -36.94 -5.85 -3.01
CA CYS A 19 -35.72 -5.08 -3.21
C CYS A 19 -35.97 -3.96 -4.24
N SER A 20 -35.53 -2.73 -3.98
CA SER A 20 -35.42 -1.68 -5.01
C SER A 20 -34.26 -0.75 -4.68
N ALA A 21 -33.27 -0.79 -5.56
CA ALA A 21 -32.13 0.12 -5.65
C ALA A 21 -32.24 0.89 -7.00
N PRO A 22 -31.39 1.90 -7.26
CA PRO A 22 -31.78 3.22 -7.79
C PRO A 22 -31.93 3.30 -9.31
N ALA A 23 -32.71 4.30 -9.74
CA ALA A 23 -32.69 4.83 -11.10
C ALA A 23 -31.74 6.04 -11.15
N GLU A 24 -30.59 5.88 -11.80
CA GLU A 24 -29.80 6.98 -12.33
C GLU A 24 -29.78 6.83 -13.85
N GLY A 25 -30.47 7.75 -14.52
CA GLY A 25 -30.41 7.91 -15.97
C GLY A 25 -29.77 9.26 -16.25
N GLU A 26 -28.68 9.25 -17.02
CA GLU A 26 -28.48 10.12 -18.19
C GLU A 26 -27.17 9.69 -18.86
N SER A 27 -27.33 8.90 -19.93
CA SER A 27 -26.26 8.34 -20.74
C SER A 27 -26.02 9.30 -21.91
N GLY A 28 -25.01 10.17 -21.77
CA GLY A 28 -24.51 11.00 -22.85
C GLY A 28 -23.51 10.23 -23.71
N ALA A 29 -23.89 9.89 -24.93
CA ALA A 29 -23.00 9.32 -25.93
C ALA A 29 -22.07 10.39 -26.53
N PRO A 30 -20.78 10.07 -26.71
CA PRO A 30 -20.04 10.57 -27.87
C PRO A 30 -19.64 9.48 -28.88
N GLN A 31 -19.52 9.96 -30.12
CA GLN A 31 -19.44 9.30 -31.41
C GLN A 31 -18.20 8.40 -31.63
N PRO A 32 -18.25 7.47 -32.60
CA PRO A 32 -17.08 6.69 -33.03
C PRO A 32 -16.14 7.54 -33.90
N VAL A 33 -14.88 7.70 -33.49
CA VAL A 33 -13.81 8.17 -34.36
C VAL A 33 -12.87 7.02 -34.72
N SER A 34 -12.82 6.76 -36.02
CA SER A 34 -12.04 5.73 -36.71
C SER A 34 -10.54 5.81 -36.39
N GLN A 35 -9.95 4.69 -35.96
CA GLN A 35 -8.50 4.49 -36.02
C GLN A 35 -8.15 3.58 -37.21
N PRO A 36 -7.27 3.99 -38.12
CA PRO A 36 -6.68 3.07 -39.09
C PRO A 36 -5.59 2.21 -38.42
N ALA A 37 -5.60 0.92 -38.73
CA ALA A 37 -4.55 -0.03 -38.36
C ALA A 37 -3.23 0.27 -39.12
N PRO A 38 -2.05 0.07 -38.51
CA PRO A 38 -0.86 -0.26 -39.27
C PRO A 38 -0.71 -1.78 -39.40
N ALA A 39 -0.57 -2.23 -40.65
CA ALA A 39 -0.21 -3.58 -41.03
C ALA A 39 1.23 -3.90 -40.60
N SER A 40 1.44 -5.17 -40.24
CA SER A 40 2.73 -5.80 -39.99
C SER A 40 3.71 -5.63 -41.15
N ALA A 41 4.95 -5.24 -40.84
CA ALA A 41 6.14 -5.68 -41.57
C ALA A 41 7.39 -5.53 -40.68
N SER A 42 8.00 -6.64 -40.29
CA SER A 42 9.40 -6.68 -39.84
C SER A 42 10.33 -6.45 -41.03
N PRO A 43 11.54 -5.91 -40.80
CA PRO A 43 12.67 -6.83 -40.89
C PRO A 43 13.71 -6.68 -39.76
N THR A 44 14.38 -7.81 -39.52
CA THR A 44 15.55 -8.05 -38.68
C THR A 44 16.71 -7.09 -38.93
N THR A 45 17.22 -6.47 -37.86
CA THR A 45 18.66 -6.24 -37.66
C THR A 45 18.91 -6.07 -36.16
N SER A 46 19.62 -7.05 -35.59
CA SER A 46 20.11 -7.05 -34.22
C SER A 46 21.13 -5.92 -34.02
N PRO A 47 21.03 -5.11 -32.96
CA PRO A 47 22.19 -4.42 -32.44
C PRO A 47 23.12 -5.43 -31.72
N PRO A 48 24.45 -5.20 -31.68
CA PRO A 48 25.33 -6.03 -30.88
C PRO A 48 25.00 -5.85 -29.40
N ALA A 49 25.04 -6.96 -28.67
CA ALA A 49 25.00 -6.98 -27.21
C ALA A 49 26.17 -6.16 -26.66
N ASN A 50 25.87 -4.95 -26.18
CA ASN A 50 26.61 -4.35 -25.08
C ASN A 50 25.73 -4.47 -23.85
N GLY A 51 26.31 -4.98 -22.77
CA GLY A 51 25.63 -5.51 -21.60
C GLY A 51 24.61 -4.56 -20.99
N GLY A 52 23.54 -5.16 -20.47
CA GLY A 52 22.58 -4.44 -19.66
C GLY A 52 23.26 -3.81 -18.45
N GLU A 53 23.10 -2.51 -18.31
CA GLU A 53 23.23 -1.85 -17.02
C GLU A 53 21.82 -1.71 -16.48
N THR A 54 21.39 -2.80 -15.85
CA THR A 54 20.35 -2.78 -14.83
C THR A 54 20.73 -1.70 -13.83
N SER A 55 19.80 -0.83 -13.41
CA SER A 55 19.99 0.20 -12.38
C SER A 55 20.32 -0.37 -10.98
N ASP A 56 20.94 -1.53 -10.90
CA ASP A 56 21.26 -2.30 -9.70
C ASP A 56 22.71 -2.07 -9.24
N ALA A 57 23.52 -1.32 -9.98
CA ALA A 57 24.95 -1.15 -9.68
C ALA A 57 25.23 -0.40 -8.36
N THR A 58 24.24 0.28 -7.77
CA THR A 58 24.32 0.88 -6.42
C THR A 58 23.38 0.21 -5.41
N ALA A 59 22.66 -0.84 -5.79
CA ALA A 59 21.70 -1.50 -4.91
C ALA A 59 22.43 -2.29 -3.82
N SER A 60 22.37 -1.79 -2.59
CA SER A 60 23.02 -2.43 -1.43
C SER A 60 21.98 -3.10 -0.55
N SER A 61 22.27 -4.33 -0.12
CA SER A 61 21.45 -5.04 0.87
C SER A 61 21.71 -4.46 2.26
N ALA A 62 20.67 -4.06 2.98
CA ALA A 62 20.77 -3.48 4.31
C ALA A 62 19.54 -3.82 5.15
N THR A 63 19.73 -4.00 6.45
CA THR A 63 18.62 -3.98 7.41
C THR A 63 18.46 -2.57 7.93
N ARG A 64 17.27 -1.98 7.71
CA ARG A 64 16.92 -0.63 8.13
C ARG A 64 15.77 -0.69 9.11
N CYS A 65 15.94 -0.01 10.24
CA CYS A 65 14.94 0.03 11.29
C CYS A 65 14.63 1.47 11.66
N GLY A 66 13.36 1.81 11.75
CA GLY A 66 12.94 3.17 11.99
C GLY A 66 11.44 3.37 11.85
N TRP A 67 11.05 4.63 11.69
CA TRP A 67 9.65 5.02 11.51
C TRP A 67 9.22 4.74 10.07
N PHE A 68 8.24 3.86 9.90
CA PHE A 68 7.58 3.61 8.63
C PHE A 68 6.30 4.45 8.56
N GLU A 69 6.16 5.24 7.51
CA GLU A 69 5.09 6.22 7.34
C GLU A 69 4.30 5.89 6.08
N ASN A 70 2.97 5.86 6.18
CA ASN A 70 2.05 5.80 5.05
C ASN A 70 0.88 6.76 5.29
N PRO A 71 1.05 8.08 5.04
CA PRO A 71 0.03 9.09 5.32
C PRO A 71 -1.05 9.19 4.23
N THR A 72 -0.79 8.65 3.03
CA THR A 72 -1.72 8.69 1.89
C THR A 72 -1.54 7.46 1.00
N PRO A 73 -2.54 7.09 0.18
CA PRO A 73 -2.43 5.91 -0.67
C PRO A 73 -1.28 6.02 -1.68
N GLY A 74 -0.46 4.97 -1.74
CA GLY A 74 0.68 4.87 -2.66
C GLY A 74 1.94 5.65 -2.23
N ASN A 75 1.93 6.31 -1.07
CA ASN A 75 3.08 7.04 -0.56
C ASN A 75 3.61 6.41 0.72
N ALA A 76 4.86 5.94 0.73
CA ALA A 76 5.46 5.40 1.92
C ALA A 76 6.95 5.74 2.05
N TRP A 77 7.37 5.93 3.30
CA TRP A 77 8.75 6.24 3.66
C TRP A 77 9.20 5.42 4.87
N LEU A 78 10.50 5.18 4.96
CA LEU A 78 11.15 4.67 6.17
C LEU A 78 12.22 5.67 6.61
N SER A 79 12.06 6.29 7.77
CA SER A 79 13.09 7.12 8.40
C SER A 79 13.87 6.30 9.43
N ASP A 80 15.13 6.01 9.11
CA ASP A 80 16.10 5.41 10.03
C ASP A 80 17.13 6.45 10.51
N ARG A 81 18.18 6.00 11.21
CA ARG A 81 19.26 6.88 11.71
C ARG A 81 20.07 7.57 10.61
N ASP A 82 20.06 7.02 9.39
CA ASP A 82 20.88 7.52 8.30
C ASP A 82 20.11 8.60 7.55
N ARG A 83 18.83 8.33 7.22
CA ARG A 83 17.98 9.21 6.42
C ARG A 83 16.53 8.71 6.34
N THR A 84 15.72 9.48 5.62
CA THR A 84 14.45 9.01 5.05
C THR A 84 14.68 8.31 3.72
N TRP A 85 14.10 7.12 3.59
CA TRP A 85 14.10 6.28 2.41
C TRP A 85 12.72 6.31 1.75
N ILE A 86 12.69 6.54 0.44
CA ILE A 86 11.46 6.46 -0.35
C ILE A 86 11.16 4.99 -0.60
N VAL A 87 10.04 4.51 -0.06
CA VAL A 87 9.52 3.16 -0.31
C VAL A 87 8.53 3.18 -1.46
N GLY A 88 7.69 4.21 -1.53
CA GLY A 88 6.72 4.39 -2.61
C GLY A 88 6.28 5.83 -2.75
N THR A 89 6.02 6.25 -3.99
CA THR A 89 5.41 7.55 -4.31
C THR A 89 4.29 7.32 -5.32
N GLN A 90 3.14 7.93 -5.09
CA GLN A 90 1.97 7.77 -5.97
C GLN A 90 2.29 8.20 -7.41
N GLY A 91 2.09 7.27 -8.36
CA GLY A 91 2.38 7.50 -9.78
C GLY A 91 3.87 7.46 -10.16
N GLY A 92 4.75 7.04 -9.23
CA GLY A 92 6.20 7.02 -9.43
C GLY A 92 6.87 5.76 -8.91
N HIS A 93 8.02 5.94 -8.24
CA HIS A 93 8.82 4.86 -7.66
C HIS A 93 8.00 4.00 -6.69
N GLN A 94 8.17 2.68 -6.77
CA GLN A 94 7.57 1.73 -5.85
C GLN A 94 8.53 0.58 -5.62
N ALA A 95 8.84 0.30 -4.36
CA ALA A 95 9.63 -0.87 -3.98
C ALA A 95 8.88 -2.17 -4.30
N ASP A 96 9.60 -3.16 -4.79
CA ASP A 96 9.13 -4.56 -4.83
C ASP A 96 8.97 -5.11 -3.40
N GLY A 97 8.05 -6.06 -3.21
CA GLY A 97 7.91 -6.80 -1.94
C GLY A 97 6.85 -6.25 -1.00
N ASP A 98 6.66 -6.95 0.11
CA ASP A 98 5.58 -6.66 1.06
C ASP A 98 5.99 -5.60 2.09
N TRP A 99 5.07 -4.70 2.41
CA TRP A 99 5.23 -3.74 3.50
C TRP A 99 5.08 -4.42 4.87
N PRO A 100 5.62 -3.83 5.95
CA PRO A 100 5.41 -4.34 7.29
C PRO A 100 3.91 -4.39 7.63
N ALA A 101 3.44 -5.55 8.10
CA ALA A 101 2.10 -5.70 8.62
C ALA A 101 2.06 -5.24 10.09
N PHE A 102 1.19 -4.28 10.41
CA PHE A 102 1.06 -3.71 11.75
C PHE A 102 -0.20 -4.22 12.47
N GLY A 103 -0.06 -4.49 13.76
CA GLY A 103 -1.20 -4.63 14.68
C GLY A 103 -1.74 -3.29 15.17
N ASP A 104 -2.91 -3.32 15.82
CA ASP A 104 -3.63 -2.12 16.30
C ASP A 104 -2.81 -1.26 17.27
N ASP A 105 -1.89 -1.86 18.04
CA ASP A 105 -1.03 -1.17 19.01
C ASP A 105 0.34 -0.74 18.44
N GLN A 106 0.61 -1.08 17.18
CA GLN A 106 1.87 -0.79 16.48
C GLN A 106 1.71 0.30 15.42
N TRP A 107 0.48 0.75 15.16
CA TRP A 107 0.14 1.75 14.15
C TRP A 107 -0.59 2.94 14.75
N ILE A 108 -0.11 4.15 14.47
CA ILE A 108 -0.76 5.39 14.88
C ILE A 108 -1.46 5.97 13.66
N VAL A 109 -2.79 5.96 13.68
CA VAL A 109 -3.61 6.55 12.62
C VAL A 109 -3.59 8.07 12.74
N THR A 110 -3.28 8.76 11.65
CA THR A 110 -3.18 10.22 11.59
C THR A 110 -4.25 10.85 10.71
N ASN A 111 -4.87 10.09 9.80
CA ASN A 111 -5.96 10.58 8.94
C ASN A 111 -7.05 9.52 8.71
N GLY A 112 -8.29 9.88 9.07
CA GLY A 112 -9.55 9.33 8.54
C GLY A 112 -9.93 7.90 8.92
N SER A 113 -8.99 6.94 8.88
CA SER A 113 -9.19 5.58 9.41
C SER A 113 -8.00 4.63 9.28
N SER A 114 -7.15 4.73 8.26
CA SER A 114 -6.09 3.71 8.01
C SER A 114 -4.68 4.24 7.80
N TYR A 115 -4.52 5.52 7.46
CA TYR A 115 -3.21 6.10 7.19
C TYR A 115 -2.54 6.58 8.46
N GLY A 116 -1.23 6.45 8.50
CA GLY A 116 -0.51 6.61 9.75
C GLY A 116 0.96 6.28 9.65
N TYR A 117 1.52 5.92 10.80
CA TYR A 117 2.91 5.52 10.91
C TYR A 117 3.09 4.50 12.05
N GLY A 118 4.19 3.77 12.00
CA GLY A 118 4.55 2.78 12.99
C GLY A 118 6.05 2.52 13.01
N CYS A 119 6.52 1.80 14.02
CA CYS A 119 7.93 1.40 14.10
C CYS A 119 8.14 0.09 13.34
N ALA A 120 9.13 0.00 12.46
CA ALA A 120 9.39 -1.20 11.67
C ALA A 120 10.88 -1.48 11.48
N CYS A 121 11.19 -2.73 11.13
CA CYS A 121 12.47 -3.12 10.56
C CYS A 121 12.22 -3.80 9.22
N MET A 122 13.00 -3.42 8.20
CA MET A 122 12.97 -4.01 6.88
C MET A 122 14.37 -4.47 6.47
N SER A 123 14.48 -5.65 5.88
CA SER A 123 15.65 -6.07 5.12
C SER A 123 15.40 -5.70 3.66
N VAL A 124 16.24 -4.83 3.11
CA VAL A 124 15.98 -4.17 1.82
C VAL A 124 17.20 -4.21 0.92
N ARG A 125 16.95 -4.16 -0.39
CA ARG A 125 17.89 -3.63 -1.38
C ARG A 125 17.55 -2.17 -1.66
N ALA A 126 18.52 -1.29 -1.46
CA ALA A 126 18.31 0.15 -1.58
C ALA A 126 19.34 0.80 -2.50
N ASP A 127 18.88 1.75 -3.30
CA ASP A 127 19.72 2.71 -4.00
C ASP A 127 20.07 3.83 -3.02
N ALA A 128 21.29 3.76 -2.48
CA ALA A 128 21.73 4.71 -1.46
C ALA A 128 21.96 6.12 -2.00
N ASP A 129 22.27 6.26 -3.30
CA ASP A 129 22.55 7.55 -3.92
C ASP A 129 21.26 8.37 -4.04
N ASN A 130 20.16 7.72 -4.42
CA ASN A 130 18.85 8.35 -4.56
C ASN A 130 17.98 8.24 -3.30
N GLY A 131 18.37 7.41 -2.32
CA GLY A 131 17.60 7.18 -1.11
C GLY A 131 16.30 6.40 -1.36
N HIS A 132 16.31 5.47 -2.32
CA HIS A 132 15.14 4.67 -2.70
C HIS A 132 15.30 3.23 -2.20
N VAL A 133 14.23 2.67 -1.63
CA VAL A 133 14.13 1.22 -1.44
C VAL A 133 13.70 0.62 -2.77
N LEU A 134 14.54 -0.22 -3.36
CA LEU A 134 14.22 -0.90 -4.62
C LEU A 134 13.40 -2.17 -4.38
N ARG A 135 13.75 -2.91 -3.31
CA ARG A 135 13.05 -4.13 -2.92
C ARG A 135 13.10 -4.34 -1.41
N ILE A 136 12.02 -4.87 -0.88
CA ILE A 136 11.87 -5.34 0.50
C ILE A 136 11.92 -6.87 0.47
N ASP A 137 12.97 -7.45 1.04
CA ASP A 137 13.15 -8.90 1.12
C ASP A 137 12.48 -9.48 2.39
N ASP A 138 12.37 -8.69 3.47
CA ASP A 138 11.62 -9.01 4.70
C ASP A 138 11.18 -7.71 5.38
N ALA A 139 10.00 -7.70 6.01
CA ALA A 139 9.53 -6.57 6.80
C ALA A 139 8.71 -7.01 8.00
N ARG A 140 8.91 -6.33 9.13
CA ARG A 140 8.15 -6.57 10.36
C ARG A 140 7.87 -5.27 11.11
N ALA A 141 6.66 -5.19 11.66
CA ALA A 141 6.32 -4.19 12.64
C ALA A 141 7.02 -4.47 13.98
N LEU A 142 7.36 -3.40 14.69
CA LEU A 142 7.93 -3.39 16.02
C LEU A 142 7.02 -2.61 16.98
N PRO A 143 7.13 -2.83 18.30
CA PRO A 143 6.48 -1.95 19.27
C PRO A 143 6.94 -0.50 19.08
N LEU A 144 6.01 0.46 19.16
CA LEU A 144 6.29 1.91 19.02
C LEU A 144 7.37 2.40 19.99
N SER A 145 7.45 1.80 21.18
CA SER A 145 8.47 2.10 22.19
C SER A 145 9.90 1.88 21.70
N ARG A 146 10.11 0.99 20.71
CA ARG A 146 11.45 0.74 20.14
C ARG A 146 11.99 1.96 19.41
N CYS A 147 11.17 2.59 18.57
CA CYS A 147 11.59 3.79 17.85
C CYS A 147 11.62 5.01 18.77
N ARG A 148 10.67 5.15 19.70
CA ARG A 148 10.66 6.24 20.69
C ARG A 148 11.87 6.23 21.63
N ALA A 149 12.47 5.06 21.85
CA ALA A 149 13.66 4.92 22.71
C ALA A 149 14.96 5.21 21.95
N ASP A 150 14.95 5.30 20.62
CA ASP A 150 16.14 5.60 19.83
C ASP A 150 16.26 7.12 19.64
N PRO A 151 17.28 7.78 20.24
CA PRO A 151 17.44 9.23 20.15
C PRO A 151 17.84 9.72 18.75
N ALA A 152 18.23 8.82 17.84
CA ALA A 152 18.50 9.17 16.45
C ALA A 152 17.23 9.27 15.60
N LEU A 153 16.07 8.85 16.13
CA LEU A 153 14.81 8.85 15.42
C LEU A 153 13.87 9.93 15.94
N GLU A 154 13.38 10.78 15.05
CA GLU A 154 12.31 11.72 15.35
C GLU A 154 10.95 11.07 15.08
N GLU A 155 10.03 11.09 16.06
CA GLU A 155 8.68 10.58 15.86
C GLU A 155 7.92 11.46 14.85
N PRO A 156 7.30 10.87 13.79
CA PRO A 156 6.58 11.62 12.78
C PRO A 156 5.50 12.54 13.35
N ARG A 157 5.43 13.76 12.79
CA ARG A 157 4.40 14.76 13.11
C ARG A 157 3.63 15.09 11.82
N PHE A 158 2.33 14.85 11.83
CA PHE A 158 1.41 15.07 10.71
C PHE A 158 0.38 16.16 11.04
#